data_AF-A0A7Y4VRL7-F1
#
_entry.id   AF-A0A7Y4VRL7-F1
#
_cell.length_a   1.000
_cell.length_b   1.000
_cell.length_c   1.000
_cell.angle_alpha   90.00
_cell.angle_beta   90.00
_cell.angle_gamma   90.00
#
_symmetry.space_group_name_H-M   'P 1'
#
loop_
_entity.id
_entity.type
_entity.pdbx_description
1 polymer ?
#
loop_
_entity_poly.entity_id
_entity_poly.type
_entity_poly.pdbx_seq_one_letter_code
_entity_poly.pdbx_strand_id
1 'polypeptide(L)'
;MSAARRVIVLLVLASAAAASCSQATRHRALKFFFDGVPEPGAAVPGATVAGGVESAATTEPAAGAAKRVWSAHAPYRENRCGVCHDPQTGQLFRPPQEGLCQGCHEDVPAAVRYVHGPVAVRDCLFCHHYHSSGFPSLLLDAPTATCLRCHDRADLSQEAHPGDMADIACTNCHDAHGGAERYFLK
;
A
#
# COMPACT_ATOMS: atom_id res chain seq x y z
N MET A 1 -25.41 -16.22 -39.37
CA MET A 1 -26.22 -15.46 -38.38
C MET A 1 -27.24 -14.62 -39.14
N SER A 2 -28.53 -14.76 -38.86
CA SER A 2 -29.60 -14.00 -39.54
C SER A 2 -29.41 -12.49 -39.36
N ALA A 3 -29.81 -11.69 -40.35
CA ALA A 3 -29.77 -10.23 -40.30
C ALA A 3 -30.45 -9.68 -39.02
N ALA A 4 -31.55 -10.30 -38.60
CA ALA A 4 -32.24 -9.95 -37.35
C ALA A 4 -31.34 -10.15 -36.11
N ARG A 5 -30.54 -11.22 -36.07
CA ARG A 5 -29.65 -11.51 -34.94
C ARG A 5 -28.45 -10.55 -34.89
N ARG A 6 -28.00 -10.05 -36.05
CA ARG A 6 -26.95 -9.01 -36.12
C ARG A 6 -27.48 -7.65 -35.68
N VAL A 7 -28.70 -7.28 -36.09
CA VAL A 7 -29.35 -6.04 -35.65
C VAL A 7 -29.57 -6.04 -34.14
N ILE A 8 -30.06 -7.16 -33.56
CA ILE A 8 -30.25 -7.27 -32.10
C ILE A 8 -28.91 -7.14 -31.35
N VAL A 9 -27.85 -7.81 -31.81
CA VAL A 9 -26.53 -7.70 -31.18
C VAL A 9 -25.97 -6.28 -31.26
N LEU A 10 -26.14 -5.60 -32.40
CA LEU A 10 -25.70 -4.20 -32.57
C LEU A 10 -26.51 -3.24 -31.68
N LEU A 11 -27.82 -3.46 -31.52
CA LEU A 11 -28.66 -2.66 -30.62
C LEU A 11 -28.28 -2.87 -29.14
N VAL A 12 -27.93 -4.10 -28.73
CA VAL A 12 -27.46 -4.41 -27.37
C VAL A 12 -26.08 -3.79 -27.10
N LEU A 13 -25.16 -3.87 -28.07
CA LEU A 13 -23.84 -3.23 -27.95
C LEU A 13 -23.92 -1.70 -27.91
N ALA A 14 -24.78 -1.09 -28.74
CA ALA A 14 -24.97 0.36 -28.77
C ALA A 14 -25.61 0.90 -27.46
N SER A 15 -26.55 0.15 -26.88
CA SER A 15 -27.18 0.52 -25.60
C SER A 15 -26.23 0.34 -24.41
N ALA A 16 -25.37 -0.68 -24.41
CA ALA A 16 -24.30 -0.84 -23.43
C ALA A 16 -23.26 0.30 -23.51
N ALA A 17 -22.88 0.73 -24.73
CA ALA A 17 -21.97 1.85 -24.92
C ALA A 17 -22.56 3.19 -24.45
N ALA A 18 -23.85 3.45 -24.70
CA ALA A 18 -24.52 4.67 -24.27
C ALA A 18 -24.68 4.78 -22.74
N ALA A 19 -24.88 3.66 -22.05
CA ALA A 19 -24.95 3.62 -20.58
C ALA A 19 -23.57 3.83 -19.91
N SER A 20 -22.48 3.60 -20.63
CA SER A 20 -21.10 3.75 -20.14
C SER A 20 -20.59 5.20 -20.13
N CYS A 21 -21.26 6.13 -20.82
CA CYS A 21 -20.72 7.48 -21.03
C CYS A 21 -21.16 8.52 -19.99
N SER A 22 -22.18 8.25 -19.18
CA SER A 22 -22.61 9.19 -18.14
C SER A 22 -22.18 8.71 -16.75
N GLN A 23 -21.46 9.57 -16.02
CA GLN A 23 -21.02 9.31 -14.66
C GLN A 23 -22.21 8.99 -13.73
N ALA A 24 -23.36 9.63 -13.96
CA ALA A 24 -24.60 9.41 -13.22
C ALA A 24 -25.20 8.01 -13.47
N THR A 25 -25.20 7.53 -14.72
CA THR A 25 -25.69 6.18 -15.06
C THR A 25 -24.78 5.11 -14.47
N ARG A 26 -23.46 5.32 -14.54
CA ARG A 26 -22.47 4.40 -13.95
C ARG A 26 -22.61 4.32 -12.43
N HIS A 27 -22.78 5.47 -11.74
CA HIS A 27 -22.98 5.49 -10.29
C HIS A 27 -24.25 4.76 -9.87
N ARG A 28 -25.38 4.98 -10.57
CA ARG A 28 -26.63 4.24 -10.31
C ARG A 28 -26.48 2.73 -10.51
N ALA A 29 -25.77 2.31 -11.56
CA ALA A 29 -25.49 0.89 -11.78
C ALA A 29 -24.62 0.30 -10.65
N LEU A 30 -23.58 1.02 -10.22
CA LEU A 30 -22.72 0.57 -9.12
C LEU A 30 -23.50 0.45 -7.80
N LYS A 31 -24.37 1.41 -7.48
CA LYS A 31 -25.25 1.34 -6.28
C LYS A 31 -26.22 0.16 -6.30
N PHE A 32 -26.57 -0.37 -7.47
CA PHE A 32 -27.46 -1.52 -7.57
C PHE A 32 -26.74 -2.83 -7.24
N PHE A 33 -25.45 -2.95 -7.57
CA PHE A 33 -24.68 -4.18 -7.37
C PHE A 33 -23.79 -4.17 -6.12
N PHE A 34 -23.44 -3.00 -5.61
CA PHE A 34 -22.52 -2.84 -4.49
C PHE A 34 -23.13 -1.94 -3.42
N ASP A 35 -23.34 -2.51 -2.24
CA ASP A 35 -23.74 -1.76 -1.05
C ASP A 35 -22.54 -0.91 -0.56
N GLY A 36 -22.79 0.37 -0.27
CA GLY A 36 -21.77 1.30 0.25
C GLY A 36 -21.03 2.15 -0.79
N VAL A 37 -21.48 2.20 -2.05
CA VAL A 37 -20.90 3.11 -3.06
C VAL A 37 -21.09 4.58 -2.63
N PRO A 38 -20.01 5.35 -2.40
CA PRO A 38 -20.09 6.75 -1.96
C PRO A 38 -20.80 7.64 -2.99
N GLU A 39 -21.44 8.71 -2.52
CA GLU A 39 -22.02 9.71 -3.41
C GLU A 39 -20.92 10.46 -4.19
N PRO A 40 -21.16 10.85 -5.46
CA PRO A 40 -20.19 11.61 -6.23
C PRO A 40 -19.91 12.95 -5.54
N GLY A 41 -18.65 13.19 -5.16
CA GLY A 41 -18.24 14.38 -4.41
C GLY A 41 -18.29 14.23 -2.89
N ALA A 42 -18.74 13.10 -2.35
CA ALA A 42 -18.56 12.80 -0.93
C ALA A 42 -17.06 12.54 -0.65
N ALA A 43 -16.54 13.12 0.42
CA ALA A 43 -15.20 12.85 0.89
C ALA A 43 -15.10 11.37 1.28
N VAL A 44 -14.26 10.60 0.58
CA VAL A 44 -14.00 9.20 0.91
C VAL A 44 -12.98 9.19 2.06
N PRO A 45 -13.31 8.64 3.24
CA PRO A 45 -12.35 8.53 4.34
C PRO A 45 -11.12 7.73 3.86
N GLY A 46 -9.95 8.36 3.85
CA GLY A 46 -8.68 7.72 3.46
C GLY A 46 -8.24 7.91 2.00
N ALA A 47 -9.01 8.59 1.14
CA ALA A 47 -8.57 8.93 -0.21
C ALA A 47 -8.03 10.37 -0.27
N THR A 48 -6.83 10.61 0.25
CA THR A 48 -6.08 11.82 -0.08
C THR A 48 -5.47 11.64 -1.47
N VAL A 49 -6.14 12.16 -2.49
CA VAL A 49 -5.53 12.37 -3.81
C VAL A 49 -4.41 13.40 -3.66
N ALA A 50 -3.17 12.95 -3.81
CA ALA A 50 -2.00 13.79 -3.92
C ALA A 50 -2.12 14.64 -5.19
N GLY A 51 -2.42 15.92 -5.01
CA GLY A 51 -2.62 16.88 -6.08
C GLY A 51 -2.67 18.29 -5.54
N GLY A 52 -1.56 18.73 -4.94
CA GLY A 52 -1.43 20.07 -4.38
C GLY A 52 -0.08 20.23 -3.69
N VAL A 53 0.90 20.80 -4.38
CA VAL A 53 2.09 21.37 -3.76
C VAL A 53 1.69 22.65 -3.05
N GLU A 54 1.05 22.51 -1.89
CA GLU A 54 0.97 23.59 -0.91
C GLU A 54 1.82 23.18 0.28
N SER A 55 2.89 23.95 0.46
CA SER A 55 3.81 23.85 1.59
C SER A 55 3.02 23.98 2.88
N ALA A 56 2.75 22.84 3.55
CA ALA A 56 2.20 22.81 4.89
C ALA A 56 3.25 23.37 5.86
N ALA A 57 3.13 24.67 6.10
CA ALA A 57 3.71 25.34 7.23
C ALA A 57 3.14 24.73 8.52
N THR A 58 4.03 24.06 9.26
CA THR A 58 4.06 23.94 10.73
C THR A 58 2.71 23.74 11.42
N THR A 59 2.23 22.50 11.44
CA THR A 59 1.55 21.98 12.64
C THR A 59 2.58 21.25 13.50
N GLU A 60 2.69 21.68 14.76
CA GLU A 60 3.50 21.05 15.79
C GLU A 60 3.23 19.54 15.85
N PRO A 61 4.24 18.66 15.99
CA PRO A 61 4.00 17.24 16.14
C PRO A 61 3.26 16.99 17.46
N ALA A 62 2.18 16.19 17.40
CA ALA A 62 1.54 15.65 18.59
C ALA A 62 2.59 15.04 19.54
N ALA A 63 2.46 15.34 20.83
CA ALA A 63 3.33 14.79 21.87
C ALA A 63 3.39 13.25 21.75
N GLY A 64 4.58 12.71 21.47
CA GLY A 64 4.80 11.28 21.20
C GLY A 64 5.14 10.92 19.75
N ALA A 65 5.13 11.89 18.82
CA ALA A 65 5.56 11.64 17.43
C ALA A 65 7.03 11.20 17.39
N ALA A 66 7.28 9.98 16.89
CA ALA A 66 8.62 9.44 16.71
C ALA A 66 9.51 10.44 15.95
N LYS A 67 10.75 10.63 16.41
CA LYS A 67 11.71 11.53 15.76
C LYS A 67 11.85 11.12 14.29
N ARG A 68 11.60 12.06 13.38
CA ARG A 68 11.89 11.85 11.94
C ARG A 68 13.39 11.66 11.77
N VAL A 69 13.78 10.51 11.22
CA VAL A 69 15.15 10.16 10.86
C VAL A 69 15.15 9.95 9.36
N TRP A 70 15.89 10.77 8.64
CA TRP A 70 16.02 10.62 7.20
C TRP A 70 16.73 9.30 6.86
N SER A 71 16.01 8.42 6.18
CA SER A 71 16.52 7.16 5.62
C SER A 71 16.40 7.24 4.11
N ALA A 72 17.45 6.87 3.39
CA ALA A 72 17.41 6.82 1.94
C ALA A 72 18.09 5.55 1.43
N HIS A 73 17.44 4.92 0.44
CA HIS A 73 17.88 3.69 -0.17
C HIS A 73 19.20 3.93 -0.91
N ALA A 74 20.15 3.00 -0.80
CA ALA A 74 21.49 3.22 -1.36
C ALA A 74 21.48 3.56 -2.86
N PRO A 75 20.74 2.85 -3.74
CA PRO A 75 20.63 3.23 -5.15
C PRO A 75 20.11 4.65 -5.38
N TYR A 76 19.20 5.13 -4.54
CA TYR A 76 18.66 6.48 -4.65
C TYR A 76 19.71 7.53 -4.25
N ARG A 77 20.39 7.34 -3.10
CA ARG A 77 21.45 8.27 -2.66
C ARG A 77 22.62 8.35 -3.62
N GLU A 78 22.90 7.26 -4.31
CA GLU A 78 23.99 7.13 -5.29
C GLU A 78 23.58 7.59 -6.70
N ASN A 79 22.37 8.11 -6.90
CA ASN A 79 21.81 8.48 -8.21
C ASN A 79 21.82 7.35 -9.24
N ARG A 80 21.73 6.10 -8.78
CA ARG A 80 21.69 4.91 -9.63
C ARG A 80 20.26 4.57 -10.05
N CYS A 81 19.53 5.56 -10.57
CA CYS A 81 18.12 5.42 -10.95
C CYS A 81 17.89 4.25 -11.93
N GLY A 82 18.88 4.05 -12.81
CA GLY A 82 18.91 3.01 -13.86
C GLY A 82 18.96 1.56 -13.36
N VAL A 83 19.00 1.30 -12.05
CA VAL A 83 18.89 -0.08 -11.53
C VAL A 83 17.44 -0.52 -11.34
N CYS A 84 16.52 0.44 -11.25
CA CYS A 84 15.09 0.18 -11.10
C CYS A 84 14.30 0.75 -12.29
N HIS A 85 14.68 1.94 -12.76
CA HIS A 85 14.00 2.64 -13.84
C HIS A 85 14.72 2.47 -15.17
N ASP A 86 13.95 2.27 -16.23
CA ASP A 86 14.42 2.35 -17.61
C ASP A 86 14.78 3.81 -17.95
N PRO A 87 16.02 4.11 -18.40
CA PRO A 87 16.45 5.48 -18.67
C PRO A 87 15.71 6.18 -19.82
N GLN A 88 15.08 5.44 -20.73
CA GLN A 88 14.38 6.01 -21.89
C GLN A 88 12.94 6.36 -21.56
N THR A 89 12.28 5.50 -20.78
CA THR A 89 10.85 5.61 -20.47
C THR A 89 10.57 6.14 -19.06
N GLY A 90 11.55 6.07 -18.16
CA GLY A 90 11.40 6.38 -16.73
C GLY A 90 10.56 5.35 -15.97
N GLN A 91 10.07 4.28 -16.61
CA GLN A 91 9.25 3.26 -15.97
C GLN A 91 10.12 2.23 -15.24
N LEU A 92 9.53 1.47 -14.31
CA LEU A 92 10.24 0.38 -13.66
C LEU A 92 10.47 -0.78 -14.64
N PHE A 93 11.63 -1.43 -14.60
CA PHE A 93 11.93 -2.62 -15.43
C PHE A 93 10.99 -3.80 -15.14
N ARG A 94 10.47 -3.87 -13.92
CA ARG A 94 9.43 -4.81 -13.51
C ARG A 94 8.67 -4.25 -12.30
N PRO A 95 7.38 -4.56 -12.16
CA PRO A 95 6.64 -4.26 -10.94
C PRO A 95 7.31 -4.87 -9.69
N PRO A 96 7.18 -4.23 -8.51
CA PRO A 96 7.64 -4.81 -7.24
C PRO A 96 7.13 -6.24 -7.01
N GLN A 97 5.86 -6.47 -7.31
CA GLN A 97 5.18 -7.75 -7.11
C GLN A 97 5.73 -8.86 -8.01
N GLU A 98 6.36 -8.52 -9.14
CA GLU A 98 6.94 -9.50 -10.07
C GLU A 98 8.40 -9.82 -9.76
N GLY A 99 9.05 -9.12 -8.83
CA GLY A 99 10.48 -9.28 -8.78
C GLY A 99 11.29 -8.20 -8.14
N LEU A 100 10.90 -6.92 -8.32
CA LEU A 100 11.87 -5.83 -8.38
C LEU A 100 12.84 -5.83 -7.20
N CYS A 101 12.29 -5.81 -5.98
CA CYS A 101 13.04 -5.71 -4.74
C CYS A 101 13.96 -6.91 -4.52
N GLN A 102 13.48 -8.11 -4.83
CA GLN A 102 14.22 -9.37 -4.67
C GLN A 102 15.33 -9.56 -5.70
N GLY A 103 15.47 -8.65 -6.68
CA GLY A 103 16.67 -8.61 -7.52
C GLY A 103 17.95 -8.29 -6.73
N CYS A 104 17.80 -7.69 -5.54
CA CYS A 104 18.90 -7.44 -4.61
C CYS A 104 18.62 -7.94 -3.19
N HIS A 105 17.35 -7.92 -2.74
CA HIS A 105 16.92 -8.42 -1.43
C HIS A 105 16.49 -9.88 -1.52
N GLU A 106 17.41 -10.75 -1.92
CA GLU A 106 17.14 -12.17 -2.17
C GLU A 106 16.65 -12.89 -0.92
N ASP A 107 17.13 -12.47 0.25
CA ASP A 107 16.76 -13.03 1.55
C ASP A 107 15.42 -12.49 2.08
N VAL A 108 14.60 -11.79 1.27
CA VAL A 108 13.29 -11.25 1.69
C VAL A 108 12.20 -11.55 0.66
N PRO A 109 11.22 -12.44 0.97
CA PRO A 109 11.10 -13.18 2.23
C PRO A 109 12.24 -14.20 2.40
N ALA A 110 12.80 -14.24 3.60
CA ALA A 110 13.68 -15.32 3.98
C ALA A 110 12.91 -16.64 3.88
N ALA A 111 13.59 -17.76 3.66
CA ALA A 111 12.98 -19.09 3.71
C ALA A 111 12.62 -19.46 5.17
N VAL A 112 11.62 -18.78 5.72
CA VAL A 112 11.14 -18.93 7.09
C VAL A 112 9.79 -19.65 7.10
N ARG A 113 9.49 -20.30 8.23
CA ARG A 113 8.26 -21.07 8.40
C ARG A 113 7.00 -20.21 8.33
N TYR A 114 7.07 -18.97 8.83
CA TYR A 114 5.95 -18.04 8.87
C TYR A 114 6.37 -16.73 8.20
N VAL A 115 5.72 -16.39 7.08
CA VAL A 115 5.95 -15.15 6.34
C VAL A 115 4.82 -14.17 6.61
N HIS A 116 5.16 -12.90 6.81
CA HIS A 116 4.16 -11.86 7.03
C HIS A 116 3.36 -11.58 5.76
N GLY A 117 2.04 -11.35 5.87
CA GLY A 117 1.10 -11.30 4.74
C GLY A 117 1.54 -10.38 3.58
N PRO A 118 1.83 -9.09 3.82
CA PRO A 118 2.31 -8.17 2.78
C PRO A 118 3.59 -8.66 2.08
N VAL A 119 4.48 -9.33 2.81
CA VAL A 119 5.73 -9.87 2.25
C VAL A 119 5.48 -11.11 1.41
N ALA A 120 4.56 -11.99 1.85
CA ALA A 120 4.17 -13.18 1.11
C ALA A 120 3.60 -12.85 -0.28
N VAL A 121 2.96 -11.68 -0.43
CA VAL A 121 2.43 -11.17 -1.70
C VAL A 121 3.34 -10.13 -2.37
N ARG A 122 4.55 -9.93 -1.85
CA ARG A 122 5.58 -9.01 -2.39
C ARG A 122 5.12 -7.56 -2.50
N ASP A 123 4.24 -7.14 -1.60
CA ASP A 123 3.75 -5.77 -1.50
C ASP A 123 4.64 -4.92 -0.58
N CYS A 124 5.92 -4.85 -0.92
CA CYS A 124 6.95 -4.16 -0.13
C CYS A 124 6.61 -2.67 0.10
N LEU A 125 5.93 -2.06 -0.88
CA LEU A 125 5.63 -0.63 -0.89
C LEU A 125 4.43 -0.27 -0.01
N PHE A 126 3.75 -1.26 0.58
CA PHE A 126 2.72 -1.00 1.57
C PHE A 126 3.29 -0.38 2.86
N CYS A 127 4.52 -0.75 3.19
CA CYS A 127 5.24 -0.29 4.38
C CYS A 127 6.46 0.58 4.05
N HIS A 128 7.12 0.36 2.91
CA HIS A 128 8.38 1.03 2.56
C HIS A 128 8.25 2.02 1.41
N HIS A 129 9.08 3.06 1.43
CA HIS A 129 9.31 3.95 0.30
C HIS A 129 10.65 3.63 -0.37
N TYR A 130 10.66 3.30 -1.67
CA TYR A 130 11.85 2.77 -2.34
C TYR A 130 12.95 3.80 -2.66
N HIS A 131 12.67 5.10 -2.51
CA HIS A 131 13.68 6.17 -2.62
C HIS A 131 14.21 6.59 -1.24
N SER A 132 13.41 7.34 -0.51
CA SER A 132 13.74 7.86 0.82
C SER A 132 12.51 8.06 1.68
N SER A 133 12.68 8.06 2.99
CA SER A 133 11.65 8.39 3.97
C SER A 133 12.22 9.24 5.10
N GLY A 134 11.34 9.98 5.77
CA GLY A 134 11.62 10.61 7.06
C GLY A 134 11.61 9.64 8.25
N PHE A 135 11.46 8.34 8.02
CA PHE A 135 11.47 7.30 9.05
C PHE A 135 12.56 6.24 8.77
N PRO A 136 13.06 5.55 9.81
CA PRO A 136 14.09 4.53 9.65
C PRO A 136 13.64 3.41 8.71
N SER A 137 14.62 2.73 8.09
CA SER A 137 14.36 1.59 7.20
C SER A 137 13.38 1.90 6.07
N LEU A 138 13.30 3.16 5.65
CA LEU A 138 12.42 3.64 4.59
C LEU A 138 10.92 3.48 4.89
N LEU A 139 10.51 3.36 6.15
CA LEU A 139 9.09 3.19 6.48
C LEU A 139 8.26 4.39 6.04
N LEU A 140 7.03 4.18 5.59
CA LEU A 140 6.12 5.27 5.21
C LEU A 140 5.67 6.11 6.41
N ASP A 141 5.64 5.50 7.60
CA ASP A 141 5.17 6.10 8.84
C ASP A 141 6.15 5.82 9.99
N ALA A 142 5.89 6.37 11.17
CA ALA A 142 6.61 6.00 12.39
C ALA A 142 6.48 4.49 12.65
N PRO A 143 7.50 3.81 13.21
CA PRO A 143 7.53 2.35 13.32
C PRO A 143 6.26 1.70 13.88
N THR A 144 5.79 2.16 15.05
CA THR A 144 4.54 1.64 15.65
C THR A 144 3.32 1.98 14.80
N ALA A 145 3.26 3.20 14.25
CA ALA A 145 2.15 3.63 13.41
C ALA A 145 2.04 2.78 12.14
N THR A 146 3.16 2.34 11.55
CA THR A 146 3.15 1.44 10.38
C THR A 146 2.42 0.13 10.68
N CYS A 147 2.66 -0.48 11.86
CA CYS A 147 1.99 -1.70 12.28
C CYS A 147 0.48 -1.49 12.48
N LEU A 148 0.13 -0.36 13.11
CA LEU A 148 -1.26 -0.02 13.48
C LEU A 148 -2.13 0.43 12.29
N ARG A 149 -1.57 0.50 11.08
CA ARG A 149 -2.36 0.69 9.85
C ARG A 149 -3.28 -0.49 9.55
N CYS A 150 -2.92 -1.67 10.04
CA CYS A 150 -3.69 -2.89 9.80
C CYS A 150 -4.03 -3.64 11.09
N HIS A 151 -3.18 -3.56 12.12
CA HIS A 151 -3.42 -4.25 13.38
C HIS A 151 -4.04 -3.31 14.40
N ASP A 152 -5.22 -3.66 14.92
CA ASP A 152 -5.77 -2.97 16.08
C ASP A 152 -4.93 -3.30 17.32
N ARG A 153 -4.59 -2.27 18.09
CA ARG A 153 -3.80 -2.43 19.31
C ARG A 153 -4.53 -3.26 20.37
N ALA A 154 -5.86 -3.16 20.44
CA ALA A 154 -6.68 -3.96 21.34
C ALA A 154 -6.61 -5.44 20.99
N ASP A 155 -6.62 -5.79 19.70
CA ASP A 155 -6.53 -7.18 19.25
C ASP A 155 -5.16 -7.81 19.56
N LEU A 156 -4.12 -6.99 19.59
CA LEU A 156 -2.76 -7.43 19.92
C LEU A 156 -2.52 -7.60 21.43
N SER A 157 -3.28 -6.91 22.29
CA SER A 157 -2.98 -6.83 23.74
C SER A 157 -3.74 -7.83 24.61
N GLN A 158 -4.78 -8.51 24.08
CA GLN A 158 -5.73 -9.22 24.95
C GLN A 158 -5.18 -10.49 25.61
N GLU A 159 -4.18 -11.18 25.04
CA GLU A 159 -3.66 -12.44 25.63
C GLU A 159 -2.15 -12.69 25.48
N ALA A 160 -1.45 -11.99 24.57
CA ALA A 160 -0.10 -12.36 24.15
C ALA A 160 1.04 -11.46 24.67
N HIS A 161 0.71 -10.28 25.23
CA HIS A 161 1.70 -9.30 25.66
C HIS A 161 1.70 -9.12 27.18
N PRO A 162 2.78 -9.50 27.91
CA PRO A 162 2.84 -9.31 29.35
C PRO A 162 2.98 -7.83 29.73
N GLY A 163 1.95 -7.25 30.34
CA GLY A 163 1.97 -5.88 30.84
C GLY A 163 1.72 -4.82 29.77
N ASP A 164 2.05 -3.56 30.08
CA ASP A 164 1.86 -2.45 29.15
C ASP A 164 2.98 -2.40 28.11
N MET A 165 2.60 -2.62 26.85
CA MET A 165 3.50 -2.52 25.70
C MET A 165 3.48 -1.15 25.03
N ALA A 166 2.83 -0.14 25.62
CA ALA A 166 2.69 1.23 25.09
C ALA A 166 3.98 1.73 24.44
N ASP A 167 5.10 1.61 25.16
CA ASP A 167 6.39 2.21 24.84
C ASP A 167 7.43 1.23 24.27
N ILE A 168 7.07 -0.05 24.07
CA ILE A 168 7.97 -1.05 23.52
C ILE A 168 7.77 -1.13 22.01
N ALA A 169 8.86 -0.95 21.25
CA ALA A 169 8.80 -1.11 19.80
C ALA A 169 8.46 -2.55 19.43
N CYS A 170 7.45 -2.74 18.59
CA CYS A 170 6.98 -4.06 18.15
C CYS A 170 8.13 -4.91 17.60
N THR A 171 9.06 -4.27 16.88
CA THR A 171 10.21 -4.93 16.25
C THR A 171 11.31 -5.37 17.21
N ASN A 172 11.22 -5.05 18.51
CA ASN A 172 12.13 -5.58 19.52
C ASN A 172 11.94 -7.09 19.72
N CYS A 173 10.69 -7.57 19.57
CA CYS A 173 10.35 -8.98 19.71
C CYS A 173 9.89 -9.60 18.39
N HIS A 174 9.23 -8.83 17.52
CA HIS A 174 8.70 -9.33 16.25
C HIS A 174 9.60 -8.99 15.06
N ASP A 175 9.62 -9.86 14.06
CA ASP A 175 10.16 -9.58 12.73
C ASP A 175 9.01 -9.20 11.78
N ALA A 176 9.11 -8.04 11.15
CA ALA A 176 8.06 -7.52 10.28
C ALA A 176 7.98 -8.22 8.92
N HIS A 177 9.01 -9.01 8.55
CA HIS A 177 9.04 -9.78 7.31
C HIS A 177 8.63 -11.25 7.53
N GLY A 178 8.98 -11.82 8.68
CA GLY A 178 8.61 -13.18 9.05
C GLY A 178 9.63 -13.87 9.95
N GLY A 179 9.31 -15.07 10.43
CA GLY A 179 10.18 -15.81 11.35
C GLY A 179 9.92 -17.31 11.37
N ALA A 180 10.79 -18.04 12.07
CA ALA A 180 10.62 -19.47 12.28
C ALA A 180 9.49 -19.77 13.27
N GLU A 181 9.21 -18.83 14.18
CA GLU A 181 8.20 -18.94 15.22
C GLU A 181 6.87 -18.29 14.83
N ARG A 182 5.78 -18.76 15.45
CA ARG A 182 4.46 -18.14 15.30
C ARG A 182 4.51 -16.68 15.76
N TYR A 183 3.67 -15.86 15.14
CA TYR A 183 3.62 -14.40 15.40
C TYR A 183 4.94 -13.68 15.10
N PHE A 184 5.85 -14.32 14.34
CA PHE A 184 7.11 -13.75 13.89
C PHE A 184 8.02 -13.32 15.04
N LEU A 185 8.01 -14.07 16.16
CA LEU A 185 8.93 -13.82 17.28
C LEU A 185 10.37 -14.13 16.88
N LYS A 186 11.31 -13.31 17.39
CA LYS A 186 12.75 -13.43 17.19
C LYS A 186 13.43 -14.28 18.25
#